data_AF-A0A955V5R5-F1
#
_entry.id   AF-A0A955V5R5-F1
#
_cell.length_a   1.000
_cell.length_b   1.000
_cell.length_c   1.000
_cell.angle_alpha   90.00
_cell.angle_beta   90.00
_cell.angle_gamma   90.00
#
_symmetry.space_group_name_H-M   'P 1'
#
loop_
_entity.id
_entity.type
_entity.pdbx_description
1 polymer ?
#
loop_
_entity_poly.entity_id
_entity_poly.type
_entity_poly.pdbx_seq_one_letter_code
_entity_poly.pdbx_strand_id
1 'polypeptide(L)' 'MVLSDDLSIATRGRGTRDITGAVAEIVARAGVDAGVCTVFVHHTSASLIIGENADPDVQRDLDAFFA' A
#
# COMPACT_ATOMS: atom_id res chain seq x y z
N MET A 1 15.66 16.09 3.64
CA MET A 1 15.96 14.74 4.16
C MET A 1 15.31 13.73 3.22
N VAL A 2 15.99 12.63 2.91
CA VAL A 2 15.46 11.57 2.05
C VAL A 2 15.62 10.26 2.80
N LEU A 3 14.52 9.53 2.98
CA LEU A 3 14.49 8.17 3.52
C LEU A 3 14.09 7.23 2.37
N SER A 4 14.82 6.14 2.22
CA SER A 4 14.47 5.03 1.33
C SER A 4 14.41 3.76 2.15
N ASP A 5 13.39 2.94 1.91
CA ASP A 5 13.15 1.69 2.64
C ASP A 5 12.54 0.64 1.71
N ASP A 6 12.64 -0.63 2.08
CA ASP A 6 12.00 -1.75 1.40
C ASP A 6 10.88 -2.31 2.28
N LEU A 7 9.71 -2.52 1.68
CA LEU A 7 8.55 -3.11 2.34
C LEU A 7 8.16 -4.42 1.63
N SER A 8 8.42 -5.53 2.32
CA SER A 8 8.05 -6.86 1.84
C SER A 8 6.68 -7.30 2.37
N ILE A 9 5.74 -7.61 1.48
CA ILE A 9 4.39 -8.06 1.82
C ILE A 9 4.22 -9.53 1.43
N ALA A 10 4.06 -10.40 2.42
CA ALA A 10 3.74 -11.80 2.18
C ALA A 10 2.27 -11.94 1.73
N THR A 11 2.04 -12.59 0.59
CA THR A 11 0.70 -12.80 0.03
C THR A 11 0.30 -14.28 0.08
N ARG A 12 -1.01 -14.53 0.17
CA ARG A 12 -1.64 -15.85 0.02
C ARG A 12 -2.74 -15.72 -1.02
N GLY A 13 -2.48 -16.20 -2.24
CA GLY A 13 -3.40 -16.08 -3.37
C GLY A 13 -3.61 -14.63 -3.85
N ARG A 14 -4.53 -14.48 -4.81
CA ARG A 14 -4.96 -13.17 -5.32
C ARG A 14 -5.85 -12.47 -4.28
N GLY A 15 -5.75 -11.14 -4.23
CA GLY A 15 -6.62 -10.29 -3.42
C GLY A 15 -5.94 -8.97 -3.09
N THR A 16 -6.74 -8.00 -2.69
CA THR A 16 -6.26 -6.71 -2.18
C THR A 16 -5.71 -6.85 -0.75
N ARG A 17 -4.75 -5.98 -0.39
CA ARG A 17 -4.14 -5.93 0.95
C ARG A 17 -3.90 -4.49 1.32
N ASP A 18 -4.38 -4.11 2.50
CA ASP A 18 -4.09 -2.81 3.07
C ASP A 18 -2.63 -2.76 3.59
N ILE A 19 -1.88 -1.77 3.11
CA ILE A 19 -0.49 -1.50 3.50
C ILE A 19 -0.32 -0.12 4.14
N THR A 20 -1.42 0.60 4.40
CA THR A 20 -1.41 2.00 4.87
C THR A 20 -0.62 2.15 6.16
N GLY A 21 -0.83 1.26 7.13
CA GLY A 21 -0.10 1.27 8.40
C GLY A 21 1.41 1.12 8.23
N ALA A 22 1.85 0.18 7.39
CA ALA A 22 3.27 -0.05 7.14
C ALA A 22 3.94 1.15 6.44
N VAL A 23 3.26 1.78 5.48
CA VAL A 23 3.75 3.00 4.82
C VAL A 23 3.81 4.16 5.83
N ALA A 24 2.79 4.31 6.68
CA ALA A 24 2.76 5.36 7.70
C ALA A 24 3.91 5.25 8.71
N GLU A 25 4.27 4.04 9.14
CA GLU A 25 5.42 3.80 10.02
C GLU A 25 6.75 4.24 9.38
N ILE A 26 6.94 3.94 8.09
CA ILE A 26 8.13 4.38 7.33
C ILE A 26 8.17 5.91 7.22
N VAL A 27 7.03 6.54 6.88
CA VAL A 27 6.94 8.00 6.78
C VAL A 27 7.20 8.68 8.13
N ALA A 28 6.67 8.15 9.23
CA ALA A 28 6.89 8.69 10.56
C ALA A 28 8.38 8.69 10.95
N ARG A 29 9.12 7.63 10.57
CA ARG A 29 10.57 7.54 10.76
C ARG A 29 11.36 8.54 9.93
N ALA A 30 10.78 9.05 8.85
CA ALA A 30 11.43 10.07 8.04
C ALA A 30 11.57 11.40 8.79
N GLY A 31 10.80 11.64 9.87
CA GLY A 31 10.99 12.81 10.74
C GLY A 31 10.87 14.16 10.04
N VAL A 32 10.06 14.25 8.98
CA VAL A 32 9.80 15.48 8.20
C VAL A 32 8.41 16.02 8.51
N ASP A 33 8.28 17.35 8.59
CA ASP A 33 6.98 17.99 8.78
C ASP A 33 6.15 18.03 7.48
N ALA A 34 6.84 18.13 6.33
CA ALA A 34 6.22 18.17 5.01
C ALA A 34 7.16 17.57 3.95
N GLY A 35 6.58 16.86 2.98
CA GLY A 35 7.34 16.24 1.90
C GLY A 35 6.46 15.42 0.95
N VAL A 36 7.10 14.61 0.13
CA VAL A 36 6.45 13.69 -0.81
C VAL A 36 6.88 12.27 -0.46
N CYS A 37 5.91 11.35 -0.36
CA CYS A 37 6.15 9.92 -0.26
C CYS A 37 5.86 9.27 -1.61
N THR A 38 6.87 8.64 -2.20
CA THR A 38 6.72 7.85 -3.43
C THR A 38 6.73 6.38 -3.05
N VAL A 39 5.66 5.66 -3.40
CA VAL A 39 5.59 4.20 -3.22
C VAL A 39 5.70 3.54 -4.60
N PHE A 40 6.62 2.58 -4.72
CA PHE A 40 6.89 1.88 -5.97
C PHE A 40 6.79 0.37 -5.76
N VAL A 41 6.13 -0.32 -6.69
CA VAL A 41 6.01 -1.79 -6.65
C VAL A 41 7.06 -2.40 -7.55
N HIS A 42 7.91 -3.25 -6.97
CA HIS A 42 9.00 -3.96 -7.66
C HIS A 42 8.54 -5.16 -8.49
N HIS A 43 7.22 -5.36 -8.64
CA HIS A 43 6.62 -6.51 -9.32
C HIS A 43 5.69 -6.06 -10.45
N THR A 44 5.74 -6.75 -11.58
CA THR A 44 4.84 -6.50 -12.72
C THR A 44 3.47 -7.18 -12.56
N SER A 45 3.33 -8.10 -11.61
CA SER A 45 2.12 -8.88 -11.32
C SER A 45 1.29 -8.32 -10.16
N ALA A 46 1.61 -7.12 -9.68
CA ALA A 46 0.90 -6.44 -8.60
C ALA A 46 0.69 -4.96 -8.94
N SER A 47 -0.20 -4.28 -8.22
CA SER A 47 -0.49 -2.86 -8.42
C SER A 47 -0.72 -2.18 -7.08
N LEU A 48 -0.50 -0.86 -7.05
CA LEU A 48 -0.90 0.00 -5.95
C LEU A 48 -2.21 0.67 -6.30
N ILE A 49 -3.12 0.71 -5.33
CA ILE A 49 -4.40 1.38 -5.46
C ILE A 49 -4.58 2.23 -4.20
N ILE A 50 -5.01 3.47 -4.37
CA ILE A 50 -5.53 4.30 -3.28
C ILE A 50 -7.05 4.28 -3.44
N GLY A 51 -7.74 3.75 -2.46
CA GLY A 51 -9.19 3.60 -2.46
C GLY A 51 -9.80 3.84 -1.09
N GLU A 52 -11.10 3.64 -0.98
CA GLU A 52 -11.82 3.69 0.29
C GLU A 52 -11.51 2.43 1.10
N ASN A 53 -11.03 2.62 2.33
CA ASN A 53 -10.65 1.54 3.25
C ASN A 53 -11.48 1.57 4.56
N ALA A 54 -12.64 2.24 4.53
CA ALA A 54 -13.58 2.29 5.66
C ALA A 54 -14.64 1.19 5.58
N ASP A 55 -15.02 0.80 4.36
CA ASP A 55 -16.06 -0.19 4.10
C ASP A 55 -15.45 -1.49 3.55
N PRO A 56 -15.54 -2.64 4.26
CA PRO A 56 -15.07 -3.92 3.76
C PRO A 56 -15.85 -4.45 2.54
N ASP A 57 -17.00 -3.86 2.18
CA ASP A 57 -17.69 -4.15 0.91
C ASP A 57 -16.85 -3.66 -0.29
N VAL A 58 -16.15 -2.52 -0.18
CA VAL A 58 -15.34 -1.97 -1.28
C VAL A 58 -14.19 -2.91 -1.67
N GLN A 59 -13.51 -3.50 -0.69
CA GLN A 59 -12.45 -4.48 -0.97
C GLN A 59 -13.01 -5.73 -1.67
N ARG A 60 -14.19 -6.20 -1.25
CA ARG A 60 -14.85 -7.36 -1.87
C ARG A 60 -15.29 -7.06 -3.30
N ASP A 61 -15.81 -5.86 -3.55
CA ASP A 61 -16.20 -5.42 -4.89
C ASP A 61 -14.99 -5.30 -5.82
N LEU A 62 -13.87 -4.76 -5.33
CA LEU A 62 -12.61 -4.72 -6.08
C LEU A 62 -12.08 -6.13 -6.39
N ASP A 63 -12.05 -7.01 -5.39
CA ASP A 63 -11.61 -8.39 -5.57
C ASP A 63 -12.51 -9.16 -6.56
N ALA A 64 -13.82 -8.88 -6.57
CA ALA A 64 -14.79 -9.43 -7.52
C ALA A 64 -14.64 -8.83 -8.93
N PHE A 65 -14.36 -7.53 -9.04
CA PHE A 65 -14.17 -6.85 -10.32
C PHE A 65 -12.90 -7.33 -11.04
N PHE A 66 -11.81 -7.52 -10.31
CA PHE A 66 -10.55 -8.03 -10.85
C PHE A 66 -10.50 -9.57 -10.96
N ALA A 67 -11.65 -10.23 -10.82
CA ALA A 67 -11.72 -11.68 -10.71
C ALA A 67 -11.53 -12.43 -12.03
#